data_AF-A0A1E4FX92-F1
#
_entry.id   AF-A0A1E4FX92-F1
#
_cell.length_a   1.000
_cell.length_b   1.000
_cell.length_c   1.000
_cell.angle_alpha   90.00
_cell.angle_beta   90.00
_cell.angle_gamma   90.00
#
_symmetry.space_group_name_H-M   'P 1'
#
loop_
_entity.id
_entity.type
_entity.pdbx_description
1 polymer ?
#
loop_
_entity_poly.entity_id
_entity_poly.type
_entity_poly.pdbx_seq_one_letter_code
_entity_poly.pdbx_strand_id
1 'polypeptide(L)'
;MKIRVALLLLVWLVSLPGLAQPAGPTQMGREIDQLLQEFLYLGNRPFQTKWPSGAPKEKLEKDSDGNINFTRFFPTGGYAVRYQRKPGKVIKLERYFGNGRTAILINQDERIIDYTSYWENGQKKAKYQKNRQTQRTYYDARDVNGKQVYPPPPR
;
A
#
# COMPACT_ATOMS: atom_id res chain seq x y z
N MET A 1 -20.08 19.62 -42.79
CA MET A 1 -20.74 18.91 -41.67
C MET A 1 -19.87 17.74 -41.19
N LYS A 2 -18.85 17.96 -40.34
CA LYS A 2 -18.04 16.86 -39.75
C LYS A 2 -17.45 17.17 -38.36
N ILE A 3 -17.98 18.14 -37.63
CA ILE A 3 -17.42 18.57 -36.32
C ILE A 3 -18.36 18.26 -35.14
N ARG A 4 -19.63 17.94 -35.40
CA ARG A 4 -20.64 17.76 -34.34
C ARG A 4 -20.67 16.35 -33.71
N VAL A 5 -20.04 15.35 -34.33
CA VAL A 5 -20.06 13.96 -33.82
C VAL A 5 -18.89 13.69 -32.85
N ALA A 6 -17.76 14.38 -33.02
CA ALA A 6 -16.58 14.17 -32.17
C ALA A 6 -16.75 14.73 -30.74
N LEU A 7 -17.57 15.78 -30.56
CA LEU A 7 -17.79 16.37 -29.23
C LEU A 7 -18.72 15.53 -28.33
N LEU A 8 -19.60 14.70 -28.91
CA LEU A 8 -20.54 13.87 -28.15
C LEU A 8 -19.88 12.62 -27.55
N LEU A 9 -18.79 12.12 -28.15
CA LEU A 9 -18.02 10.99 -27.63
C LEU A 9 -17.08 11.39 -26.49
N LEU A 10 -16.60 12.63 -26.46
CA LEU A 10 -15.69 13.09 -25.40
C LEU A 10 -16.43 13.40 -24.08
N VAL A 11 -17.72 13.73 -24.14
CA VAL A 11 -18.52 14.03 -22.94
C VAL A 11 -19.02 12.75 -22.23
N TRP A 12 -19.07 11.61 -22.93
CA TRP A 12 -19.44 10.32 -22.33
C TRP A 12 -18.32 9.62 -21.55
N LEU A 13 -17.06 10.05 -21.74
CA LEU A 13 -15.93 9.55 -20.94
C LEU A 13 -15.75 10.28 -19.60
N VAL A 14 -16.49 11.37 -19.36
CA VAL A 14 -16.32 12.23 -18.16
C VAL A 14 -17.49 12.11 -17.17
N SER A 15 -18.51 11.31 -17.48
CA SER A 15 -19.74 11.14 -16.69
C SER A 15 -19.80 9.86 -15.87
N LEU A 16 -18.68 9.32 -15.39
CA LEU A 16 -18.68 8.36 -14.29
C LEU A 16 -17.96 8.91 -13.04
N PRO A 17 -18.52 9.92 -12.35
CA PRO A 17 -18.19 10.14 -10.95
C PRO A 17 -18.95 9.08 -10.12
N GLY A 18 -18.23 8.14 -9.50
CA GLY A 18 -18.79 7.44 -8.33
C GLY A 18 -19.13 5.96 -8.42
N LEU A 19 -18.42 5.14 -9.20
CA LEU A 19 -18.43 3.69 -9.03
C LEU A 19 -17.01 3.10 -9.09
N ALA A 20 -16.09 3.66 -8.29
CA ALA A 20 -15.04 2.78 -7.76
C ALA A 20 -15.76 1.79 -6.83
N GLN A 21 -16.29 0.70 -7.40
CA GLN A 21 -16.73 -0.43 -6.60
C GLN A 21 -15.59 -0.75 -5.62
N PRO A 22 -15.88 -0.92 -4.32
CA PRO A 22 -14.83 -1.22 -3.37
C PRO A 22 -14.07 -2.45 -3.88
N ALA A 23 -12.76 -2.28 -4.12
CA ALA A 23 -11.90 -3.33 -4.63
C ALA A 23 -12.14 -4.59 -3.81
N GLY A 24 -12.67 -5.65 -4.43
CA GLY A 24 -12.97 -6.89 -3.71
C GLY A 24 -11.71 -7.54 -3.13
N PRO A 25 -11.84 -8.58 -2.30
CA PRO A 25 -10.71 -9.23 -1.63
C PRO A 25 -9.62 -9.72 -2.59
N THR A 26 -10.01 -10.18 -3.79
CA THR A 26 -9.06 -10.60 -4.83
C THR A 26 -8.23 -9.44 -5.38
N GLN A 27 -8.86 -8.28 -5.60
CA GLN A 27 -8.17 -7.10 -6.10
C GLN A 27 -7.24 -6.52 -5.04
N MET A 28 -7.69 -6.44 -3.78
CA MET A 28 -6.85 -6.04 -2.65
C MET A 28 -5.62 -6.95 -2.51
N GLY A 29 -5.77 -8.26 -2.70
CA GLY A 29 -4.62 -9.18 -2.73
C GLY A 29 -3.58 -8.80 -3.79
N ARG A 30 -4.02 -8.47 -5.02
CA ARG A 30 -3.11 -8.02 -6.10
C ARG A 30 -2.44 -6.68 -5.78
N GLU A 31 -3.17 -5.75 -5.18
CA GLU A 31 -2.61 -4.46 -4.76
C GLU A 31 -1.51 -4.65 -3.70
N ILE A 32 -1.70 -5.57 -2.74
CA ILE A 32 -0.68 -5.90 -1.74
C ILE A 32 0.57 -6.47 -2.44
N ASP A 33 0.40 -7.41 -3.37
CA ASP A 33 1.51 -8.01 -4.10
C ASP A 33 2.29 -6.95 -4.90
N GLN A 34 1.59 -6.01 -5.57
CA GLN A 34 2.21 -4.90 -6.29
C GLN A 34 3.00 -3.97 -5.35
N LEU A 35 2.43 -3.63 -4.20
CA LEU A 35 3.12 -2.81 -3.19
C LEU A 35 4.41 -3.46 -2.70
N LEU A 36 4.40 -4.78 -2.52
CA LEU A 36 5.58 -5.53 -2.10
C LEU A 36 6.60 -5.70 -3.22
N GLN A 37 6.15 -5.83 -4.47
CA GLN A 37 7.01 -6.04 -5.63
C GLN A 37 8.03 -4.91 -5.83
N GLU A 38 7.66 -3.66 -5.53
CA GLU A 38 8.58 -2.51 -5.56
C GLU A 38 9.85 -2.74 -4.72
N PHE A 39 9.75 -3.54 -3.64
CA PHE A 39 10.83 -3.80 -2.69
C PHE A 39 11.50 -5.16 -2.89
N LEU A 40 10.91 -6.06 -3.68
CA LEU A 40 11.51 -7.37 -3.96
C LEU A 40 12.83 -7.26 -4.74
N TYR A 41 12.93 -6.23 -5.60
CA TYR A 41 14.12 -5.93 -6.39
C TYR A 41 15.21 -5.19 -5.61
N LEU A 42 15.01 -4.91 -4.32
CA LEU A 42 16.09 -4.41 -3.48
C LEU A 42 17.20 -5.47 -3.41
N GLY A 43 18.38 -5.09 -3.89
CA GLY A 43 19.59 -5.88 -3.77
C GLY A 43 20.03 -6.07 -2.31
N ASN A 44 21.15 -6.74 -2.12
CA ASN A 44 21.67 -7.05 -0.78
C ASN A 44 22.84 -6.16 -0.34
N ARG A 45 23.27 -5.22 -1.20
CA ARG A 45 24.41 -4.34 -0.94
C ARG A 45 23.94 -3.11 -0.16
N PRO A 46 24.41 -2.90 1.08
CA PRO A 46 24.03 -1.73 1.87
C PRO A 46 24.38 -0.43 1.16
N PHE A 47 23.53 0.58 1.32
CA PHE A 47 23.78 1.93 0.80
C PHE A 47 23.04 2.98 1.63
N GLN A 48 23.45 4.25 1.47
CA GLN A 48 22.71 5.39 1.97
C GLN A 48 22.79 6.55 0.98
N THR A 49 21.67 7.16 0.67
CA THR A 49 21.59 8.38 -0.14
C THR A 49 21.14 9.56 0.73
N LYS A 50 21.36 10.78 0.25
CA LYS A 50 21.03 12.01 0.96
C LYS A 50 20.22 12.95 0.07
N TRP A 51 19.40 13.79 0.70
CA TRP A 51 18.80 14.95 0.07
C TRP A 51 19.84 16.06 -0.16
N PRO A 52 19.55 17.07 -1.00
CA PRO A 52 20.41 18.24 -1.14
C PRO A 52 20.70 18.95 0.19
N SER A 53 19.77 18.87 1.16
CA SER A 53 19.94 19.38 2.52
C SER A 53 20.97 18.59 3.37
N GLY A 54 21.49 17.47 2.86
CA GLY A 54 22.39 16.57 3.60
C GLY A 54 21.68 15.55 4.49
N ALA A 55 20.36 15.70 4.71
CA ALA A 55 19.56 14.74 5.47
C ALA A 55 19.47 13.37 4.74
N PRO A 56 19.37 12.24 5.47
CA PRO A 56 19.18 10.92 4.85
C PRO A 56 17.94 10.90 3.96
N LYS A 57 18.07 10.31 2.76
CA LYS A 57 16.98 10.14 1.81
C LYS A 57 16.50 8.70 1.78
N GLU A 58 17.42 7.78 1.49
CA GLU A 58 17.17 6.34 1.51
C GLU A 58 18.34 5.64 2.18
N LYS A 59 18.05 4.53 2.85
CA LYS A 59 19.04 3.70 3.52
C LYS A 59 18.65 2.25 3.35
N LEU A 60 19.59 1.43 2.91
CA LEU A 60 19.47 -0.02 2.85
C LEU A 60 20.55 -0.63 3.73
N GLU A 61 20.14 -1.51 4.64
CA GLU A 61 21.01 -2.18 5.59
C GLU A 61 20.78 -3.68 5.51
N LYS A 62 21.86 -4.43 5.72
CA LYS A 62 21.82 -5.87 5.93
C LYS A 62 22.40 -6.16 7.30
N ASP A 63 21.62 -6.74 8.19
CA ASP A 63 22.10 -7.13 9.52
C ASP A 63 22.79 -8.51 9.51
N SER A 64 23.36 -8.88 10.66
CA SER A 64 24.06 -10.15 10.86
C SER A 64 23.16 -11.37 10.66
N ASP A 65 21.86 -11.22 10.92
CA ASP A 65 20.85 -12.27 10.78
C ASP A 65 20.39 -12.40 9.32
N GLY A 66 20.92 -11.57 8.42
CA GLY A 66 20.60 -11.57 7.00
C GLY A 66 19.29 -10.86 6.68
N ASN A 67 18.70 -10.11 7.62
CA ASN A 67 17.54 -9.28 7.32
C ASN A 67 17.97 -8.07 6.48
N ILE A 68 17.17 -7.77 5.47
CA ILE A 68 17.31 -6.58 4.64
C ILE A 68 16.34 -5.53 5.17
N ASN A 69 16.87 -4.40 5.64
CA ASN A 69 16.09 -3.28 6.14
C ASN A 69 16.25 -2.10 5.19
N PHE A 70 15.17 -1.66 4.56
CA PHE A 70 15.13 -0.48 3.72
C PHE A 70 14.30 0.62 4.38
N THR A 71 14.82 1.82 4.38
CA THR A 71 14.15 3.00 4.90
C THR A 71 14.20 4.12 3.87
N ARG A 72 13.06 4.75 3.61
CA ARG A 72 12.96 6.01 2.87
C ARG A 72 12.46 7.08 3.83
N PHE A 73 13.06 8.26 3.77
CA PHE A 73 12.72 9.39 4.63
C PHE A 73 12.03 10.49 3.84
N PHE A 74 11.17 11.27 4.51
CA PHE A 74 10.69 12.53 3.94
C PHE A 74 11.82 13.58 3.92
N PRO A 75 11.77 14.57 3.00
CA PRO A 75 12.76 15.65 2.96
C PRO A 75 12.89 16.43 4.28
N THR A 76 11.79 16.58 5.00
CA THR A 76 11.69 17.26 6.31
C THR A 76 12.08 16.38 7.50
N GLY A 77 12.51 15.14 7.26
CA GLY A 77 12.73 14.13 8.30
C GLY A 77 11.50 13.27 8.57
N GLY A 78 11.69 12.19 9.34
CA GLY A 78 10.68 11.15 9.56
C GLY A 78 10.63 10.10 8.44
N TYR A 79 9.89 9.02 8.70
CA TYR A 79 9.83 7.86 7.81
C TYR A 79 8.72 8.02 6.77
N ALA A 80 9.07 7.88 5.49
CA ALA A 80 8.12 7.70 4.40
C ALA A 80 7.88 6.22 4.13
N VAL A 81 8.92 5.39 4.23
CA VAL A 81 8.83 3.93 4.09
C VAL A 81 9.77 3.26 5.09
N ARG A 82 9.29 2.20 5.72
CA ARG A 82 10.11 1.22 6.45
C ARG A 82 9.76 -0.15 5.91
N TYR A 83 10.73 -0.83 5.35
CA TYR A 83 10.59 -2.17 4.81
C TYR A 83 11.63 -3.08 5.45
N GLN A 84 11.20 -4.28 5.84
CA GLN A 84 12.07 -5.33 6.35
C GLN A 84 11.74 -6.63 5.65
N ARG A 85 12.76 -7.30 5.11
CA ARG A 85 12.69 -8.68 4.61
C ARG A 85 13.61 -9.56 5.43
N LYS A 86 13.05 -10.51 6.16
CA LYS A 86 13.82 -11.53 6.88
C LYS A 86 14.11 -12.75 5.99
N PRO A 87 15.10 -13.58 6.35
CA PRO A 87 15.21 -14.93 5.82
C PRO A 87 13.87 -15.67 5.96
N GLY A 88 13.49 -16.50 4.97
CA GLY A 88 12.20 -17.19 4.99
C GLY A 88 11.00 -16.36 4.49
N LYS A 89 11.24 -15.23 3.81
CA LYS A 89 10.21 -14.40 3.14
C LYS A 89 9.21 -13.71 4.09
N VAL A 90 9.56 -13.55 5.37
CA VAL A 90 8.81 -12.66 6.27
C VAL A 90 9.08 -11.22 5.87
N ILE A 91 8.02 -10.48 5.57
CA ILE A 91 8.07 -9.11 5.07
C ILE A 91 7.24 -8.22 5.98
N LYS A 92 7.84 -7.12 6.41
CA LYS A 92 7.12 -6.01 7.05
C LYS A 92 7.29 -4.78 6.19
N LEU A 93 6.19 -4.09 5.90
CA LEU A 93 6.19 -2.82 5.19
C LEU A 93 5.29 -1.84 5.91
N GLU A 94 5.85 -0.68 6.24
CA GLU A 94 5.15 0.50 6.72
C GLU A 94 5.39 1.60 5.68
N ARG A 95 4.33 2.11 5.05
CA ARG A 95 4.41 3.25 4.13
C ARG A 95 3.55 4.37 4.67
N TYR A 96 4.16 5.50 4.95
CA TYR A 96 3.50 6.68 5.50
C TYR A 96 3.27 7.71 4.39
N PHE A 97 2.18 8.47 4.50
CA PHE A 97 1.89 9.60 3.61
C PHE A 97 1.69 10.87 4.44
N GLY A 98 2.08 12.03 3.88
CA GLY A 98 1.85 13.34 4.48
C GLY A 98 2.42 13.48 5.90
N ASN A 99 1.58 13.94 6.83
CA ASN A 99 1.90 14.20 8.25
C ASN A 99 2.12 12.95 9.12
N GLY A 100 2.29 11.76 8.52
CA GLY A 100 2.55 10.51 9.22
C GLY A 100 1.31 9.81 9.80
N ARG A 101 0.10 10.33 9.58
CA ARG A 101 -1.16 9.70 10.04
C ARG A 101 -1.74 8.69 9.05
N THR A 102 -1.57 8.92 7.75
CA THR A 102 -1.93 7.95 6.72
C THR A 102 -0.83 6.90 6.64
N ALA A 103 -1.17 5.64 6.86
CA ALA A 103 -0.22 4.54 6.76
C ALA A 103 -0.81 3.36 5.98
N ILE A 104 0.06 2.63 5.28
CA ILE A 104 -0.14 1.25 4.87
C ILE A 104 0.80 0.40 5.72
N LEU A 105 0.23 -0.62 6.36
CA LEU A 105 0.94 -1.59 7.18
C LEU A 105 0.71 -2.96 6.55
N ILE A 106 1.80 -3.65 6.20
CA ILE A 106 1.79 -5.03 5.72
C ILE A 106 2.70 -5.84 6.62
N ASN A 107 2.20 -6.96 7.10
CA ASN A 107 2.97 -8.03 7.71
C ASN A 107 2.62 -9.33 6.97
N GLN A 108 3.61 -9.89 6.29
CA GLN A 108 3.46 -11.11 5.53
C GLN A 108 4.46 -12.14 6.03
N ASP A 109 4.00 -13.36 6.29
CA ASP A 109 4.82 -14.53 6.49
C ASP A 109 4.40 -15.68 5.57
N GLU A 110 4.92 -16.88 5.82
CA GLU A 110 4.59 -18.09 5.09
C GLU A 110 3.10 -18.48 5.17
N ARG A 111 2.41 -18.09 6.25
CA ARG A 111 1.05 -18.52 6.58
C ARG A 111 0.02 -17.41 6.38
N ILE A 112 0.36 -16.18 6.71
CA ILE A 112 -0.58 -15.07 6.81
C ILE A 112 -0.06 -13.87 6.03
N ILE A 113 -0.97 -13.24 5.28
CA ILE A 113 -0.82 -11.87 4.80
C ILE A 113 -1.77 -11.03 5.64
N ASP A 114 -1.26 -10.07 6.39
CA ASP A 114 -2.03 -9.06 7.11
C ASP A 114 -1.71 -7.68 6.53
N TYR A 115 -2.74 -7.00 6.05
CA TYR A 115 -2.66 -5.63 5.55
C TYR A 115 -3.67 -4.74 6.25
N THR A 116 -3.24 -3.55 6.64
CA THR A 116 -4.11 -2.48 7.14
C THR A 116 -3.73 -1.16 6.48
N SER A 117 -4.70 -0.40 6.02
CA SER A 117 -4.47 0.99 5.58
C SER A 117 -5.39 1.96 6.28
N TYR A 118 -4.96 3.22 6.31
CA TYR A 118 -5.65 4.31 6.97
C TYR A 118 -5.91 5.46 6.01
N TRP A 119 -6.97 6.20 6.26
CA TRP A 119 -7.22 7.52 5.68
C TRP A 119 -6.34 8.57 6.36
N GLU A 120 -6.28 9.77 5.78
CA GLU A 120 -5.47 10.88 6.33
C GLU A 120 -5.92 11.37 7.70
N ASN A 121 -7.21 11.21 7.99
CA ASN A 121 -7.77 11.48 9.32
C ASN A 121 -7.45 10.39 10.37
N GLY A 122 -6.69 9.34 9.99
CA GLY A 122 -6.31 8.24 10.86
C GLY A 122 -7.37 7.15 11.01
N GLN A 123 -8.53 7.26 10.37
CA GLN A 123 -9.52 6.20 10.38
C GLN A 123 -9.07 5.03 9.51
N LYS A 124 -9.43 3.81 9.89
CA LYS A 124 -9.12 2.61 9.10
C LYS A 124 -9.84 2.69 7.76
N LYS A 125 -9.06 2.60 6.68
CA LYS A 125 -9.54 2.55 5.31
C LYS A 125 -9.85 1.13 4.88
N ALA A 126 -8.93 0.20 5.14
CA ALA A 126 -9.12 -1.20 4.81
C ALA A 126 -8.32 -2.11 5.74
N LYS A 127 -8.87 -3.30 5.99
CA LYS A 127 -8.21 -4.42 6.66
C LYS A 127 -8.37 -5.65 5.77
N TYR A 128 -7.26 -6.25 5.40
CA TYR A 128 -7.22 -7.49 4.64
C TYR A 128 -6.39 -8.51 5.39
N GLN A 129 -6.89 -9.74 5.48
CA GLN A 129 -6.13 -10.86 5.99
C GLN A 129 -6.36 -12.09 5.13
N LYS A 130 -5.28 -12.74 4.68
CA LYS A 130 -5.36 -14.02 3.98
C LYS A 130 -4.52 -15.06 4.70
N ASN A 131 -5.16 -16.14 5.12
CA ASN A 131 -4.46 -17.36 5.50
C ASN A 131 -4.13 -18.15 4.23
N ARG A 132 -2.85 -18.32 3.95
CA ARG A 132 -2.31 -19.00 2.76
C ARG A 132 -2.41 -20.52 2.86
N GLN A 133 -2.54 -21.07 4.06
CA GLN A 133 -2.73 -22.52 4.26
C GLN A 133 -4.20 -22.91 4.07
N THR A 134 -5.12 -22.14 4.68
CA THR A 134 -6.57 -22.46 4.63
C THR A 134 -7.33 -21.73 3.52
N GLN A 135 -6.65 -20.85 2.76
CA GLN A 135 -7.24 -19.94 1.76
C GLN A 135 -8.36 -19.02 2.27
N ARG A 136 -8.54 -18.93 3.60
CA ARG A 136 -9.55 -18.04 4.20
C ARG A 136 -9.11 -16.59 4.03
N THR A 137 -10.04 -15.77 3.56
CA THR A 137 -9.80 -14.35 3.31
C THR A 137 -10.81 -13.53 4.10
N TYR A 138 -10.30 -12.61 4.92
CA TYR A 138 -11.06 -11.57 5.57
C TYR A 138 -10.76 -10.25 4.87
N TYR A 139 -11.79 -9.47 4.58
CA TYR A 139 -11.63 -8.15 4.01
C TYR A 139 -12.75 -7.22 4.47
N ASP A 140 -12.35 -6.09 5.03
CA ASP A 140 -13.21 -4.99 5.46
C ASP A 140 -12.66 -3.71 4.85
N ALA A 141 -13.52 -2.91 4.23
CA ALA A 141 -13.16 -1.59 3.73
C ALA A 141 -14.19 -0.56 4.18
N ARG A 142 -13.72 0.65 4.45
CA ARG A 142 -14.50 1.75 4.99
C ARG A 142 -14.22 3.04 4.24
N ASP A 143 -15.22 3.89 4.14
CA ASP A 143 -15.06 5.24 3.61
C ASP A 143 -14.30 6.16 4.59
N VAL A 144 -14.07 7.41 4.17
CA VAL A 144 -13.34 8.42 4.96
C VAL A 144 -14.02 8.76 6.30
N ASN A 145 -15.31 8.47 6.44
CA ASN A 145 -16.09 8.69 7.66
C ASN A 145 -16.16 7.43 8.54
N GLY A 146 -15.53 6.34 8.11
CA GLY A 146 -15.45 5.08 8.86
C GLY A 146 -16.66 4.19 8.63
N LYS A 147 -17.58 4.57 7.74
CA LYS A 147 -18.71 3.75 7.34
C LYS A 147 -18.21 2.60 6.48
N GLN A 148 -18.65 1.39 6.80
CA GLN A 148 -18.30 0.20 6.04
C GLN A 148 -18.86 0.27 4.62
N VAL A 149 -17.97 0.05 3.65
CA VAL A 149 -18.29 -0.07 2.22
C VAL A 149 -18.06 -1.50 1.71
N TYR A 150 -17.27 -2.32 2.41
CA TYR A 150 -17.11 -3.74 2.14
C TYR A 150 -16.98 -4.59 3.42
N PRO A 151 -17.56 -5.80 3.47
CA PRO A 151 -18.64 -6.24 2.59
C PRO A 151 -19.81 -5.24 2.59
N PRO A 152 -20.57 -5.14 1.49
CA PRO A 152 -21.76 -4.29 1.49
C PRO A 152 -22.70 -4.76 2.60
N PRO A 153 -23.39 -3.84 3.30
CA PRO A 153 -24.36 -4.22 4.31
C PRO A 153 -25.39 -5.19 3.72
N PRO A 154 -25.86 -6.19 4.50
CA PRO A 154 -27.02 -6.97 4.08
C PRO A 154 -28.17 -6.02 3.78
N ARG A 155 -28.76 -6.16 2.59
CA ARG A 155 -29.92 -5.38 2.15
C ARG A 155 -31.16 -5.74 2.94
#